data_AF-I7KWW1-F1
#
_entry.id   AF-I7KWW1-F1
#
_cell.length_a   1.000
_cell.length_b   1.000
_cell.length_c   1.000
_cell.angle_alpha   90.00
_cell.angle_beta   90.00
_cell.angle_gamma   90.00
#
_symmetry.space_group_name_H-M   'P 1'
#
loop_
_entity.id
_entity.type
_entity.pdbx_description
1 polymer ?
#
loop_
_entity_poly.entity_id
_entity_poly.type
_entity_poly.pdbx_seq_one_letter_code
_entity_poly.pdbx_strand_id
1 'polypeptide(L)'
;MEIQKGFDLVIGSRFLERNFYKPPFLRRLGIKFFAFLVSVITGQRITDPTSGFRAFSKRAIDAFCRYYPYDYPEVEAISYAKSSNLRISEVAVKMNKREEGRSSITPMKSIYYALKVTLSLLLKS
;
A
#
# COMPACT_ATOMS: atom_id res chain seq x y z
N MET A 1 -6.52 18.83 -2.35
CA MET A 1 -6.58 18.41 -0.94
C MET A 1 -5.25 17.87 -0.40
N GLU A 2 -4.62 16.80 -0.93
CA GLU A 2 -3.23 16.43 -0.56
C GLU A 2 -2.24 16.57 -1.73
N ILE A 3 -2.65 16.17 -2.94
CA ILE A 3 -1.87 16.40 -4.17
C ILE A 3 -1.53 17.89 -4.36
N GLN A 4 -2.47 18.78 -4.03
CA GLN A 4 -2.26 20.24 -4.06
C GLN A 4 -1.23 20.74 -3.03
N LYS A 5 -0.94 19.97 -1.98
CA LYS A 5 0.13 20.27 -1.01
C LYS A 5 1.51 19.76 -1.47
N GLY A 6 1.58 19.26 -2.71
CA GLY A 6 2.79 18.74 -3.33
C GLY A 6 3.11 17.29 -2.96
N PHE A 7 2.12 16.50 -2.51
CA PHE A 7 2.28 15.05 -2.42
C PHE A 7 2.05 14.40 -3.79
N ASP A 8 2.78 13.32 -4.05
CA ASP A 8 2.80 12.62 -5.32
C ASP A 8 1.98 11.32 -5.28
N LEU A 9 2.04 10.61 -4.17
CA LEU A 9 1.24 9.40 -3.91
C LEU A 9 0.45 9.58 -2.63
N VAL A 10 -0.88 9.64 -2.73
CA VAL A 10 -1.78 9.76 -1.58
C VAL A 10 -2.56 8.47 -1.42
N ILE A 11 -2.42 7.81 -0.27
CA ILE A 11 -3.07 6.53 0.03
C ILE A 11 -4.26 6.79 0.94
N GLY A 12 -5.44 6.33 0.53
CA GLY A 12 -6.59 6.27 1.41
C GLY A 12 -6.44 5.09 2.38
N SER A 13 -6.10 5.38 3.64
CA SER A 13 -5.84 4.39 4.67
C SER A 13 -7.09 4.05 5.48
N ARG A 14 -7.38 2.75 5.59
CA ARG A 14 -8.44 2.21 6.47
C ARG A 14 -8.06 2.23 7.94
N PHE A 15 -6.77 2.41 8.25
CA PHE A 15 -6.19 2.15 9.56
C PHE A 15 -5.58 3.38 10.23
N LEU A 16 -5.56 4.52 9.54
CA LEU A 16 -5.08 5.79 10.09
C LEU A 16 -5.91 6.22 11.30
N GLU A 17 -7.23 6.09 11.20
CA GLU A 17 -8.16 6.26 12.32
C GLU A 17 -8.64 4.91 12.84
N ARG A 18 -8.44 4.69 14.14
CA ARG A 18 -8.96 3.51 14.85
C ARG A 18 -10.48 3.63 14.89
N ASN A 19 -11.22 3.06 13.92
CA ASN A 19 -12.60 2.52 14.08
C ASN A 19 -13.34 2.22 12.76
N PHE A 20 -12.80 2.55 11.59
CA PHE A 20 -13.56 2.38 10.34
C PHE A 20 -13.54 0.97 9.73
N TYR A 21 -12.58 0.12 10.11
CA TYR A 21 -12.45 -1.22 9.52
C TYR A 21 -11.80 -2.24 10.46
N LYS A 22 -12.44 -3.39 10.65
CA LYS A 22 -11.91 -4.52 11.43
C LYS A 22 -11.80 -5.77 10.54
N PRO A 23 -10.61 -6.05 9.98
CA PRO A 23 -10.38 -7.28 9.22
C PRO A 23 -10.28 -8.49 10.16
N PRO A 24 -10.48 -9.72 9.63
CA PRO A 24 -10.19 -10.96 10.36
C PRO A 24 -8.77 -10.99 10.92
N PHE A 25 -8.55 -11.71 12.02
CA PHE A 25 -7.30 -11.68 12.78
C PHE A 25 -6.04 -11.96 11.93
N LEU A 26 -6.05 -13.03 11.13
CA LEU A 26 -4.92 -13.38 10.26
C LEU A 26 -4.62 -12.28 9.23
N ARG A 27 -5.66 -11.72 8.60
CA ARG A 27 -5.50 -10.61 7.66
C ARG A 27 -4.96 -9.37 8.35
N ARG A 28 -5.38 -9.10 9.59
CA ARG A 28 -4.86 -7.99 10.40
C ARG A 28 -3.37 -8.14 10.68
N LEU A 29 -2.90 -9.35 10.97
CA LEU A 29 -1.47 -9.62 11.18
C LEU A 29 -0.66 -9.39 9.91
N GLY A 30 -1.12 -9.93 8.77
CA GLY A 30 -0.45 -9.72 7.48
C GLY A 30 -0.33 -8.23 7.11
N ILE A 31 -1.42 -7.47 7.25
CA ILE A 31 -1.40 -6.02 7.00
C ILE A 31 -0.41 -5.31 7.93
N LYS A 32 -0.39 -5.65 9.24
CA LYS A 32 0.56 -5.05 10.18
C LYS A 32 2.02 -5.37 9.82
N PHE A 33 2.29 -6.60 9.40
CA PHE A 33 3.62 -7.01 8.94
C PHE A 33 4.07 -6.17 7.74
N PHE A 34 3.24 -6.06 6.70
CA PHE A 34 3.57 -5.22 5.54
C PHE A 34 3.68 -3.75 5.90
N ALA A 35 2.82 -3.24 6.78
CA ALA A 35 2.86 -1.85 7.24
C ALA A 35 4.21 -1.56 7.91
N PHE A 36 4.68 -2.46 8.77
CA PHE A 36 6.00 -2.38 9.38
C PHE A 36 7.11 -2.43 8.32
N LEU A 37 7.13 -3.44 7.46
CA LEU A 37 8.17 -3.63 6.44
C LEU A 37 8.29 -2.42 5.51
N VAL A 38 7.17 -1.96 4.96
CA VAL A 38 7.15 -0.79 4.07
C VAL A 38 7.56 0.47 4.82
N SER A 39 7.19 0.59 6.10
CA SER A 39 7.61 1.74 6.89
C SER A 39 9.13 1.79 7.08
N VAL A 40 9.74 0.63 7.31
CA VAL A 40 11.21 0.49 7.42
C VAL A 40 11.87 0.84 6.09
N ILE A 41 11.43 0.26 4.98
CA ILE A 41 12.00 0.50 3.64
C ILE A 41 11.87 1.97 3.23
N THR A 42 10.73 2.59 3.52
CA THR A 42 10.46 3.97 3.09
C THR A 42 11.04 5.03 4.04
N GLY A 43 11.47 4.63 5.24
CA GLY A 43 11.90 5.52 6.31
C GLY A 43 10.79 6.44 6.84
N GLN A 44 9.53 6.11 6.58
CA GLN A 44 8.37 6.88 7.03
C GLN A 44 7.26 5.92 7.46
N ARG A 45 6.36 6.37 8.33
CA ARG A 45 5.27 5.52 8.80
C ARG A 45 4.19 5.36 7.72
N ILE A 46 3.93 4.11 7.33
CA ILE A 46 2.84 3.70 6.44
C ILE A 46 1.90 2.74 7.19
N THR A 47 0.61 3.05 7.19
CA THR A 47 -0.41 2.35 7.99
C THR A 47 -1.27 1.38 7.16
N ASP A 48 -1.47 1.66 5.88
CA ASP A 48 -2.25 0.79 4.99
C ASP A 48 -1.57 0.57 3.63
N PRO A 49 -0.48 -0.20 3.59
CA PRO A 49 0.26 -0.44 2.35
C PRO A 49 -0.51 -1.33 1.35
N THR A 50 -1.65 -1.87 1.77
CA THR A 50 -2.49 -2.78 0.97
C THR A 50 -3.75 -2.08 0.44
N SER A 51 -3.88 -0.77 0.62
CA SER A 51 -4.99 -0.02 0.06
C SER A 51 -4.75 0.26 -1.41
N GLY A 52 -5.67 -0.18 -2.27
CA GLY A 52 -5.72 0.19 -3.68
C GLY A 52 -6.39 1.55 -3.92
N PHE A 53 -6.98 2.18 -2.90
CA PHE A 53 -7.59 3.49 -3.03
C PHE A 53 -6.53 4.58 -2.92
N ARG A 54 -6.11 5.11 -4.08
CA ARG A 54 -4.94 6.00 -4.20
C ARG A 54 -5.21 7.15 -5.17
N ALA A 55 -4.55 8.27 -4.92
CA ALA A 55 -4.44 9.38 -5.86
C ALA A 55 -2.97 9.60 -6.22
N PHE A 56 -2.72 9.94 -7.48
CA PHE A 56 -1.39 10.13 -8.05
C PHE A 56 -1.27 11.54 -8.63
N SER A 57 -0.14 12.22 -8.39
CA SER A 57 0.21 13.44 -9.10
C SER A 57 0.62 13.13 -10.53
N LYS A 58 0.71 14.16 -11.39
CA LYS A 58 1.25 14.01 -12.75
C LYS A 58 2.65 13.38 -12.73
N ARG A 59 3.52 13.84 -11.82
CA ARG A 59 4.88 13.30 -11.65
C ARG A 59 4.88 11.83 -11.24
N ALA A 60 3.96 11.43 -10.36
CA ALA A 60 3.80 10.03 -9.99
C ALA A 60 3.33 9.18 -11.19
N ILE A 61 2.34 9.66 -11.94
CA ILE A 61 1.86 8.99 -13.16
C ILE A 61 3.01 8.79 -14.13
N ASP A 62 3.80 9.83 -14.42
CA ASP A 62 4.94 9.75 -15.33
C ASP A 62 5.98 8.70 -14.90
N ALA A 63 6.23 8.57 -13.59
CA ALA A 63 7.11 7.53 -13.05
C ALA A 63 6.50 6.12 -13.22
N PHE A 64 5.22 5.96 -12.84
CA PHE A 64 4.53 4.67 -12.90
C PHE A 64 4.24 4.18 -14.32
N CYS A 65 4.18 5.06 -15.32
CA CYS A 65 4.12 4.68 -16.73
C CYS A 65 5.39 3.94 -17.19
N ARG A 66 6.54 4.19 -16.56
CA ARG A 66 7.79 3.49 -16.87
C ARG A 66 7.88 2.13 -16.19
N TYR A 67 7.32 2.03 -15.00
CA TYR A 67 7.32 0.81 -14.21
C TYR A 67 6.11 0.77 -13.29
N TYR A 68 5.22 -0.18 -13.51
CA TYR A 68 4.15 -0.51 -12.57
C TYR A 68 4.27 -1.98 -12.14
N PRO A 69 4.36 -2.26 -10.84
CA PRO A 69 4.51 -3.63 -10.34
C PRO A 69 3.27 -4.50 -10.61
N TYR A 70 3.48 -5.77 -10.95
CA TYR A 70 2.42 -6.67 -11.44
C TYR A 70 1.86 -7.62 -10.36
N ASP A 71 2.73 -8.14 -9.48
CA ASP A 71 2.36 -9.20 -8.52
C ASP A 71 1.71 -8.68 -7.23
N TYR A 72 2.23 -7.58 -6.68
CA TYR A 72 1.71 -6.95 -5.45
C TYR A 72 1.79 -5.43 -5.59
N PRO A 73 1.02 -4.87 -6.53
CA PRO A 73 1.18 -3.50 -6.99
C PRO A 73 1.15 -2.51 -5.83
N GLU A 74 0.32 -2.78 -4.82
CA GLU A 74 0.13 -1.85 -3.71
C GLU A 74 1.40 -1.66 -2.88
N VAL A 75 2.07 -2.74 -2.47
CA VAL A 75 3.25 -2.67 -1.60
C VAL A 75 4.47 -2.20 -2.39
N GLU A 76 4.70 -2.79 -3.56
CA GLU A 76 5.87 -2.47 -4.38
C GLU A 76 5.78 -1.05 -4.95
N ALA A 77 4.59 -0.55 -5.30
CA ALA A 77 4.45 0.83 -5.77
C ALA A 77 4.83 1.86 -4.69
N ILE A 78 4.63 1.56 -3.41
CA ILE A 78 5.04 2.49 -2.33
C ILE A 78 6.56 2.53 -2.22
N SER A 79 7.22 1.36 -2.32
CA SER A 79 8.68 1.28 -2.37
C SER A 79 9.25 2.01 -3.60
N TYR A 80 8.66 1.78 -4.78
CA TYR A 80 9.05 2.44 -6.02
C TYR A 80 8.82 3.96 -5.98
N ALA A 81 7.72 4.42 -5.39
CA ALA A 81 7.48 5.84 -5.19
C ALA A 81 8.59 6.48 -4.33
N LYS A 82 9.01 5.80 -3.26
CA LYS A 82 10.12 6.26 -2.44
C LYS A 82 11.44 6.31 -3.23
N SER A 83 11.80 5.24 -3.95
CA SER A 83 13.05 5.22 -4.73
C SER A 83 13.05 6.24 -5.88
N SER A 84 11.87 6.60 -6.38
CA SER A 84 11.66 7.67 -7.37
C SER A 84 11.59 9.08 -6.78
N ASN A 85 11.93 9.24 -5.49
CA ASN A 85 11.89 10.51 -4.76
C ASN A 85 10.50 11.20 -4.79
N LEU A 86 9.42 10.42 -4.80
CA LEU A 86 8.04 10.91 -4.73
C LEU A 86 7.62 11.11 -3.27
N ARG A 87 6.85 12.17 -3.02
CA ARG A 87 6.29 12.46 -1.68
C ARG A 87 5.03 11.63 -1.44
N ILE A 88 4.98 10.90 -0.34
CA ILE A 88 3.88 9.99 -0.02
C ILE A 88 3.11 10.52 1.19
N SER A 89 1.77 10.43 1.16
CA SER A 89 0.88 10.81 2.28
C SER A 89 -0.23 9.77 2.46
N GLU A 90 -0.78 9.68 3.68
CA GLU A 90 -1.94 8.87 3.99
C GLU A 90 -3.09 9.74 4.50
N VAL A 91 -4.30 9.49 4.01
CA VAL A 91 -5.54 10.12 4.49
C VAL A 91 -6.49 9.06 5.03
N ALA A 92 -7.18 9.36 6.13
CA ALA A 92 -8.17 8.45 6.68
C ALA A 92 -9.35 8.30 5.70
N VAL A 93 -9.77 7.07 5.42
CA VAL A 93 -10.95 6.80 4.60
C VAL A 93 -11.84 5.75 5.27
N LYS A 94 -13.15 5.97 5.18
CA LYS A 94 -14.16 4.99 5.58
C LYS A 94 -14.42 4.05 4.40
N MET A 95 -13.93 2.82 4.49
CA MET A 95 -14.27 1.79 3.51
C MET A 95 -15.64 1.18 3.81
N ASN A 96 -16.51 1.15 2.81
CA ASN A 96 -17.78 0.46 2.88
C ASN A 96 -17.57 -1.06 2.79
N LYS A 97 -18.42 -1.82 3.48
CA LYS A 97 -18.40 -3.29 3.42
C LYS A 97 -18.86 -3.70 2.02
N ARG A 98 -18.20 -4.70 1.44
CA ARG A 98 -18.64 -5.27 0.16
C ARG A 98 -19.96 -6.02 0.40
N GLU A 99 -20.99 -5.73 -0.39
CA GLU A 99 -22.30 -6.39 -0.28
C GLU A 99 -22.33 -7.70 -1.08
N GLU A 100 -21.58 -7.79 -2.19
CA GLU A 100 -21.56 -8.95 -3.09
C GLU A 100 -20.17 -9.31 -3.63
N GLY A 101 -20.00 -10.57 -4.08
CA GLY A 101 -18.78 -11.12 -4.68
C GLY A 101 -17.80 -11.79 -3.70
N ARG A 102 -17.02 -12.78 -4.19
CA ARG A 102 -15.93 -13.44 -3.44
C ARG A 102 -14.59 -12.76 -3.73
N SER A 103 -13.75 -12.58 -2.71
CA SER A 103 -12.41 -12.03 -2.85
C SER A 103 -11.52 -12.96 -3.66
N SER A 104 -10.94 -12.47 -4.77
CA SER A 104 -10.01 -13.23 -5.62
C SER A 104 -8.68 -13.57 -4.92
N ILE A 105 -8.40 -12.89 -3.81
CA ILE A 105 -7.19 -13.05 -2.99
C ILE A 105 -7.55 -13.87 -1.75
N THR A 106 -7.06 -15.11 -1.69
CA THR A 106 -7.17 -16.01 -0.54
C THR A 106 -6.04 -15.78 0.47
N PRO A 107 -6.26 -15.99 1.78
CA PRO A 107 -5.27 -15.70 2.84
C PRO A 107 -3.93 -16.43 2.67
N MET A 108 -3.95 -17.65 2.13
CA MET A 108 -2.75 -18.45 1.85
C MET A 108 -1.87 -17.82 0.76
N LYS A 109 -2.48 -17.25 -0.28
CA LYS A 109 -1.74 -16.50 -1.31
C LYS A 109 -1.08 -15.27 -0.70
N SER A 110 -1.74 -14.57 0.22
CA SER A 110 -1.18 -13.38 0.90
C SER A 110 0.11 -13.66 1.68
N ILE A 111 0.26 -14.84 2.29
CA ILE A 111 1.48 -15.24 3.03
C ILE A 111 2.62 -15.58 2.06
N TYR A 112 2.33 -16.38 1.02
CA TYR A 112 3.29 -16.68 -0.04
C TYR A 112 3.80 -15.40 -0.72
N TYR A 113 2.89 -14.47 -1.02
CA TYR A 113 3.24 -13.17 -1.58
C TYR A 113 4.02 -12.30 -0.60
N ALA A 114 3.73 -12.35 0.71
CA ALA A 114 4.52 -11.63 1.71
C ALA A 114 5.98 -12.07 1.70
N LEU A 115 6.26 -13.37 1.66
CA LEU A 115 7.61 -13.90 1.57
C LEU A 115 8.28 -13.52 0.23
N LYS A 116 7.57 -13.68 -0.90
CA LYS A 116 8.09 -13.34 -2.23
C LYS A 116 8.44 -11.86 -2.36
N VAL A 117 7.55 -10.97 -1.91
CA VAL A 117 7.75 -9.51 -1.97
C VAL A 117 8.86 -9.08 -1.02
N THR A 118 8.94 -9.64 0.18
CA THR A 118 10.05 -9.36 1.11
C THR A 118 11.39 -9.73 0.47
N LEU A 119 11.49 -10.91 -0.15
CA LEU A 119 12.70 -11.34 -0.85
C LEU A 119 13.02 -10.45 -2.06
N SER A 120 12.01 -10.09 -2.87
CA SER A 120 12.21 -9.20 -4.02
C SER A 120 12.64 -7.80 -3.62
N LEU A 121 12.17 -7.28 -2.48
CA LEU A 121 12.56 -5.98 -1.97
C LEU A 121 14.00 -6.00 -1.44
N LEU A 122 14.39 -7.07 -0.73
CA LEU A 122 15.78 -7.26 -0.25
C LEU A 122 16.80 -7.45 -1.39
N LEU A 123 16.39 -8.06 -2.50
CA LEU A 123 17.28 -8.27 -3.66
C LEU A 123 17.36 -7.04 -4.58
N LYS A 124 16.38 -6.14 -4.55
CA LYS A 124 16.33 -4.91 -5.36
C LYS A 124 16.81 -3.65 -4.62
N SER A 125 16.99 -3.73 -3.30
CA SER A 125 17.53 -2.65 -2.46
C SER A 125 19.04 -2.53 -2.58
#